data_AF-A0A349PXP9-F1
#
_entry.id   AF-A0A349PXP9-F1
#
_cell.length_a   1.000
_cell.length_b   1.000
_cell.length_c   1.000
_cell.angle_alpha   90.00
_cell.angle_beta   90.00
_cell.angle_gamma   90.00
#
_symmetry.space_group_name_H-M   'P 1'
#
loop_
_entity.id
_entity.type
_entity.pdbx_description
1 polymer ?
#
loop_
_entity_poly.entity_id
_entity_poly.type
_entity_poly.pdbx_seq_one_letter_code
_entity_poly.pdbx_strand_id
1 'polypeptide(L)'
;IERARIAYGVAGPVPMRCPSAEAAAKDKPLTLTTAEQFSLAVLNDIHARDSWRASKAFREHIAVEMAKRCLIESIKRAGGVIK
;
A
#
# COMPACT_ATOMS: atom_id res chain seq x y z
N ILE A 1 2.02 -4.70 -14.06
CA ILE A 1 2.77 -3.75 -13.21
C ILE A 1 4.19 -4.28 -13.16
N GLU A 2 5.08 -3.75 -13.98
CA GLU A 2 6.47 -4.23 -14.05
C GLU A 2 7.18 -4.01 -12.70
N ARG A 3 7.00 -2.82 -12.12
CA ARG A 3 7.60 -2.46 -10.84
C ARG A 3 6.71 -1.49 -10.05
N ALA A 4 6.45 -1.82 -8.80
CA ALA A 4 5.87 -0.92 -7.80
C ALA A 4 6.85 -0.76 -6.63
N ARG A 5 6.85 0.41 -6.01
CA ARG A 5 7.58 0.72 -4.77
C ARG A 5 6.66 1.49 -3.86
N ILE A 6 6.62 1.11 -2.59
CA ILE A 6 5.77 1.73 -1.58
C ILE A 6 6.51 1.79 -0.24
N ALA A 7 6.36 2.91 0.45
CA ALA A 7 6.87 3.10 1.79
C ALA A 7 5.98 4.03 2.60
N TYR A 8 6.06 3.92 3.92
CA TYR A 8 5.35 4.75 4.89
C TYR A 8 6.32 5.40 5.86
N GLY A 9 6.16 6.70 6.11
CA GLY A 9 7.02 7.42 7.05
C GLY A 9 6.74 7.14 8.53
N VAL A 10 5.48 6.87 8.91
CA VAL A 10 5.05 6.77 10.33
C VAL A 10 4.18 5.52 10.55
N ALA A 11 4.54 4.41 9.91
CA ALA A 11 3.86 3.13 10.07
C ALA A 11 4.73 2.07 10.79
N GLY A 12 5.79 2.52 11.47
CA GLY A 12 6.72 1.68 12.23
C GLY A 12 7.69 2.56 13.03
N PRO A 13 8.70 1.96 13.69
CA PRO A 13 9.73 2.72 14.42
C PRO A 13 10.65 3.52 13.49
N VAL A 14 10.72 3.15 12.21
CA VAL A 14 11.48 3.82 11.14
C VAL A 14 10.61 3.93 9.89
N PRO A 15 11.00 4.69 8.85
CA PRO A 15 10.33 4.62 7.55
C PRO A 15 10.31 3.18 7.03
N MET A 16 9.11 2.66 6.77
CA MET A 16 8.90 1.25 6.42
C MET A 16 8.68 1.12 4.92
N ARG A 17 9.49 0.32 4.24
CA ARG A 17 9.18 -0.19 2.90
C ARG A 17 8.25 -1.40 3.03
N CYS A 18 7.36 -1.61 2.06
CA CYS A 18 6.42 -2.75 2.08
C CYS A 18 6.72 -3.80 0.99
N PRO A 19 7.72 -4.69 1.17
CA PRO A 19 8.05 -5.71 0.18
C PRO A 19 6.92 -6.72 -0.08
N SER A 20 6.07 -7.03 0.91
CA SER A 20 4.92 -7.92 0.72
C SER A 20 3.92 -7.33 -0.26
N ALA A 21 3.66 -6.02 -0.16
CA ALA A 21 2.82 -5.31 -1.12
C ALA A 21 3.47 -5.25 -2.51
N GLU A 22 4.76 -4.94 -2.61
CA GLU A 22 5.47 -4.92 -3.89
C GLU A 22 5.38 -6.27 -4.63
N ALA A 23 5.55 -7.37 -3.90
CA ALA A 23 5.39 -8.73 -4.44
C ALA A 23 3.96 -9.01 -4.90
N ALA A 24 2.95 -8.51 -4.16
CA ALA A 24 1.54 -8.71 -4.51
C ALA A 24 1.12 -8.03 -5.82
N ALA A 25 1.80 -6.95 -6.24
CA ALA A 25 1.52 -6.24 -7.50
C ALA A 25 2.41 -6.69 -8.68
N LYS A 26 3.60 -7.22 -8.42
CA LYS A 26 4.60 -7.54 -9.45
C LYS A 26 3.99 -8.43 -10.55
N ASP A 27 4.22 -8.04 -11.80
CA ASP A 27 3.80 -8.74 -13.02
C ASP A 27 2.28 -8.95 -13.18
N LYS A 28 1.45 -8.37 -12.29
CA LYS A 28 -0.02 -8.42 -12.41
C LYS A 28 -0.58 -7.24 -13.18
N PRO A 29 -1.70 -7.39 -13.91
CA PRO A 29 -2.42 -6.26 -14.49
C PRO A 29 -2.99 -5.36 -13.38
N LEU A 30 -3.17 -4.07 -13.66
CA LEU A 30 -3.90 -3.21 -12.74
C LEU A 30 -5.40 -3.51 -12.85
N THR A 31 -5.93 -4.23 -11.87
CA THR A 31 -7.37 -4.46 -11.65
C THR A 31 -7.73 -4.03 -10.24
N LEU A 32 -9.03 -3.87 -9.94
CA LEU A 32 -9.49 -3.59 -8.58
C LEU A 32 -9.03 -4.65 -7.58
N THR A 33 -9.11 -5.93 -7.96
CA THR A 33 -8.64 -7.05 -7.13
C THR A 33 -7.14 -6.97 -6.88
N THR A 34 -6.34 -6.63 -7.88
CA THR A 34 -4.89 -6.48 -7.69
C THR A 34 -4.58 -5.32 -6.75
N ALA A 35 -5.31 -4.20 -6.89
CA ALA A 35 -5.14 -3.05 -6.00
C ALA A 35 -5.53 -3.39 -4.54
N GLU A 36 -6.57 -4.20 -4.34
CA GLU A 36 -6.99 -4.68 -3.00
C GLU A 36 -5.98 -5.64 -2.38
N GLN A 37 -5.46 -6.60 -3.16
CA GLN A 37 -4.42 -7.51 -2.69
C GLN A 37 -3.14 -6.76 -2.32
N PHE A 38 -2.72 -5.81 -3.17
CA PHE A 38 -1.59 -4.94 -2.91
C PHE A 38 -1.79 -4.14 -1.63
N SER A 39 -2.96 -3.53 -1.45
CA SER A 39 -3.23 -2.69 -0.29
C SER A 39 -3.30 -3.46 1.02
N LEU A 40 -3.88 -4.67 1.03
CA LEU A 40 -3.94 -5.49 2.24
C LEU A 40 -2.56 -6.03 2.63
N ALA A 41 -1.72 -6.34 1.65
CA ALA A 41 -0.39 -6.89 1.89
C ALA A 41 0.55 -5.93 2.65
N VAL A 42 0.26 -4.62 2.69
CA VAL A 42 1.06 -3.65 3.47
C VAL A 42 1.03 -3.96 4.97
N LEU A 43 -0.04 -4.59 5.47
CA LEU A 43 -0.20 -4.94 6.89
C LEU A 43 0.80 -5.99 7.37
N ASN A 44 1.39 -6.76 6.44
CA ASN A 44 2.45 -7.71 6.78
C ASN A 44 3.80 -7.01 7.05
N ASP A 45 3.96 -5.77 6.58
CA ASP A 45 5.24 -5.05 6.61
C ASP A 45 5.23 -3.88 7.61
N ILE A 46 4.06 -3.34 7.95
CA ILE A 46 3.93 -2.20 8.87
C ILE A 46 3.62 -2.65 10.30
N HIS A 47 4.01 -1.81 11.26
CA HIS A 47 3.82 -2.03 12.69
C HIS A 47 3.27 -0.75 13.34
N ALA A 48 2.00 -0.44 13.06
CA ALA A 48 1.34 0.70 13.67
C ALA A 48 1.14 0.49 15.19
N ARG A 49 1.12 1.59 15.94
CA ARG A 49 0.87 1.62 17.38
C ARG A 49 -0.28 2.55 17.72
N ASP A 50 -0.92 2.29 18.85
CA ASP A 50 -1.80 3.26 19.48
C ASP A 50 -1.03 4.50 19.93
N SER A 51 -1.69 5.65 19.86
CA SER A 51 -1.13 6.94 20.25
C SER A 51 -2.23 7.95 20.49
N TRP A 52 -1.87 9.08 21.09
CA TRP A 52 -2.77 10.23 21.24
C TRP A 52 -3.35 10.74 19.90
N ARG A 53 -2.66 10.55 18.76
CA ARG A 53 -3.12 11.02 17.44
C ARG A 53 -4.17 10.12 16.81
N ALA A 54 -4.14 8.83 17.09
CA ALA A 54 -5.01 7.82 16.50
C ALA A 54 -4.70 6.43 17.08
N SER A 55 -5.72 5.56 17.09
CA SER A 55 -5.59 4.13 17.38
C SER A 55 -4.81 3.38 16.29
N LYS A 56 -4.27 2.22 16.65
CA LYS A 56 -3.61 1.29 15.74
C LYS A 56 -4.54 0.89 14.59
N ALA A 57 -5.76 0.47 14.91
CA ALA A 57 -6.73 0.01 13.91
C ALA A 57 -7.05 1.09 12.87
N PHE A 58 -7.23 2.34 13.30
CA PHE A 58 -7.48 3.44 12.37
C PHE A 58 -6.26 3.73 11.47
N ARG A 59 -5.05 3.70 12.03
CA ARG A 59 -3.81 3.89 11.26
C ARG A 59 -3.63 2.80 10.21
N GLU A 60 -3.87 1.53 10.56
CA GLU A 60 -3.79 0.40 9.63
C GLU A 60 -4.85 0.49 8.53
N HIS A 61 -6.08 0.85 8.88
CA HIS A 61 -7.15 1.09 7.91
C HIS A 61 -6.77 2.17 6.90
N ILE A 62 -6.27 3.32 7.36
CA ILE A 62 -5.81 4.41 6.47
C ILE A 62 -4.60 3.96 5.63
N ALA A 63 -3.68 3.17 6.19
CA ALA A 63 -2.54 2.67 5.43
C ALA A 63 -2.98 1.82 4.23
N VAL A 64 -3.93 0.90 4.44
CA VAL A 64 -4.52 0.08 3.37
C VAL A 64 -5.23 0.96 2.34
N GLU A 65 -6.12 1.86 2.77
CA GLU A 65 -6.88 2.71 1.86
C GLU A 65 -5.97 3.60 0.99
N MET A 66 -4.93 4.18 1.60
CA MET A 66 -3.95 5.00 0.90
C MET A 66 -3.10 4.18 -0.07
N ALA A 67 -2.71 2.94 0.27
CA ALA A 67 -2.00 2.07 -0.67
C ALA A 67 -2.83 1.80 -1.92
N LYS A 68 -4.12 1.49 -1.77
CA LYS A 68 -5.03 1.23 -2.89
C LYS A 68 -5.12 2.46 -3.81
N ARG A 69 -5.41 3.64 -3.23
CA ARG A 69 -5.54 4.90 -3.97
C ARG A 69 -4.24 5.28 -4.67
N CYS A 70 -3.11 5.22 -3.96
CA CYS A 70 -1.81 5.61 -4.49
C CYS A 70 -1.34 4.67 -5.61
N LEU A 71 -1.58 3.36 -5.52
CA LEU A 71 -1.22 2.44 -6.61
C LEU A 71 -1.97 2.78 -7.90
N ILE A 72 -3.29 2.94 -7.80
CA ILE A 72 -4.15 3.28 -8.94
C ILE A 72 -3.70 4.59 -9.58
N GLU A 73 -3.53 5.62 -8.76
CA GLU A 73 -3.14 6.95 -9.23
C GLU A 73 -1.73 6.97 -9.83
N SER A 74 -0.77 6.25 -9.23
CA SER A 74 0.60 6.17 -9.75
C SER A 74 0.66 5.50 -11.11
N ILE A 75 -0.13 4.44 -11.32
CA ILE A 75 -0.18 3.75 -12.62
C ILE A 75 -0.89 4.59 -13.67
N LYS A 76 -1.96 5.32 -13.30
CA LYS A 76 -2.58 6.30 -14.20
C LYS A 76 -1.58 7.34 -14.68
N ARG A 77 -0.77 7.89 -13.76
CA ARG A 77 0.30 8.85 -14.08
C ARG A 77 1.41 8.25 -14.94
N ALA A 78 1.64 6.94 -14.83
CA ALA A 78 2.56 6.21 -15.70
C ALA A 78 1.95 5.84 -17.08
N GLY A 79 0.74 6.32 -17.40
CA GLY A 79 0.04 6.07 -18.67
C GLY A 79 -0.75 4.75 -18.71
N GLY A 80 -0.85 4.04 -17.58
CA GLY A 80 -1.67 2.83 -17.47
C GLY A 80 -3.14 3.13 -17.21
N VAL A 81 -4.00 2.16 -17.50
CA VAL A 81 -5.43 2.22 -17.20
C VAL A 81 -5.82 1.05 -16.29
N ILE A 82 -6.82 1.27 -15.43
CA ILE A 82 -7.50 0.17 -14.74
C ILE A 82 -8.17 -0.69 -15.82
N LYS A 83 -7.96 -2.00 -15.73
CA LYS A 83 -8.71 -3.01 -16.48
C LYS A 83 -9.81 -3.60 -15.62
#